data_AF-A0A2V8G6U8-F1
#
_entry.id   AF-A0A2V8G6U8-F1
#
_cell.length_a   1.000
_cell.length_b   1.000
_cell.length_c   1.000
_cell.angle_alpha   90.00
_cell.angle_beta   90.00
_cell.angle_gamma   90.00
#
_symmetry.space_group_name_H-M   'P 1'
#
loop_
_entity.id
_entity.type
_entity.pdbx_description
1 polymer ?
#
loop_
_entity_poly.entity_id
_entity_poly.type
_entity_poly.pdbx_seq_one_letter_code
_entity_poly.pdbx_strand_id
1 'polypeptide(L)'
;QYTARGWEVISALLLVQHLVTDWLFGYSLLNGVGLLLLAAPPHPQGERAGVRHIGLAVVLMILGVGVQLKLFPYHFGSVLPLTALLAAWGFWKLWLRVRDRWYGAAGVAALIVVLAAARTATIHVPDSFANRCRLRFVEWTNRDQRTAIRDRLYSVFDFNARDNRLVEAWLARETPENATIFIWGFTPEIYVMANRRPATKFIYDVPQRAPWSRDAAREELMTLLSANPPDVILVEHEDVIPLVTGIGADSAYELRGFDALRSLLASRYQRVAYVKKFDVYRRTN
;
A
#
# COMPACT_ATOMS: atom_id res chain seq x y z
N GLN A 1 3.24 -13.86 6.45
CA GLN A 1 2.05 -14.57 5.93
C GLN A 1 0.81 -13.73 6.28
N TYR A 2 0.12 -13.17 5.27
CA TYR A 2 -0.66 -11.89 5.33
C TYR A 2 -2.02 -11.95 4.63
N THR A 3 -2.52 -13.14 4.31
CA THR A 3 -3.90 -13.31 3.87
C THR A 3 -4.72 -13.95 4.94
N ALA A 4 -5.83 -13.25 5.30
CA ALA A 4 -6.90 -13.70 6.18
C ALA A 4 -6.41 -14.81 7.10
N ARG A 5 -5.54 -14.47 8.06
CA ARG A 5 -5.39 -15.36 9.19
C ARG A 5 -6.78 -15.41 9.76
N GLY A 6 -7.51 -16.50 9.50
CA GLY A 6 -8.68 -16.82 10.28
C GLY A 6 -8.30 -16.69 11.75
N TRP A 7 -9.28 -16.42 12.59
CA TRP A 7 -9.08 -16.36 14.04
C TRP A 7 -8.30 -17.58 14.61
N GLU A 8 -8.19 -18.65 13.84
CA GLU A 8 -7.43 -19.88 14.08
C GLU A 8 -5.90 -19.73 14.09
N VAL A 9 -5.30 -18.67 13.51
CA VAL A 9 -3.83 -18.59 13.28
C VAL A 9 -3.11 -17.52 14.12
N ILE A 10 -3.83 -16.62 14.78
CA ILE A 10 -3.24 -15.62 15.70
C ILE A 10 -3.90 -15.77 17.07
N SER A 11 -3.11 -16.00 18.12
CA SER A 11 -3.65 -15.92 19.48
C SER A 11 -4.12 -14.50 19.79
N ALA A 12 -5.18 -14.37 20.60
CA ALA A 12 -5.70 -13.05 20.99
C ALA A 12 -4.61 -12.14 21.58
N LEU A 13 -3.67 -12.71 22.34
CA LEU A 13 -2.52 -11.99 22.90
C LEU A 13 -1.61 -11.41 21.82
N LEU A 14 -1.24 -12.22 20.81
CA LEU A 14 -0.38 -11.76 19.71
C LEU A 14 -1.10 -10.69 18.86
N LEU A 15 -2.41 -10.83 18.66
CA LEU A 15 -3.21 -9.82 17.98
C LEU A 15 -3.18 -8.49 18.73
N VAL A 16 -3.45 -8.51 20.04
CA VAL A 16 -3.42 -7.30 20.88
C VAL A 16 -2.01 -6.68 20.88
N GLN A 17 -0.97 -7.49 21.06
CA GLN A 17 0.41 -7.02 21.01
C GLN A 17 0.72 -6.31 19.69
N HIS A 18 0.33 -6.92 18.57
CA HIS A 18 0.56 -6.36 17.24
C HIS A 18 -0.21 -5.05 17.04
N LEU A 19 -1.50 -5.02 17.39
CA LEU A 19 -2.34 -3.82 17.31
C LEU A 19 -1.74 -2.67 18.12
N VAL A 20 -1.31 -2.92 19.36
CA VAL A 20 -0.73 -1.89 20.22
C VAL A 20 0.63 -1.42 19.70
N THR A 21 1.49 -2.35 19.26
CA THR A 21 2.84 -2.02 18.81
C THR A 21 2.80 -1.19 17.53
N ASP A 22 2.00 -1.59 16.54
CA ASP A 22 1.92 -0.89 15.26
C ASP A 22 1.19 0.47 15.39
N TRP A 23 0.15 0.54 16.22
CA TRP A 23 -0.54 1.79 16.55
C TRP A 23 0.40 2.82 17.18
N LEU A 24 1.15 2.42 18.22
CA LEU A 24 1.95 3.36 19.02
C LEU A 24 3.32 3.65 18.41
N PHE A 25 3.94 2.66 17.77
CA PHE A 25 5.35 2.72 17.39
C PHE A 25 5.61 2.38 15.92
N GLY A 26 4.62 1.84 15.20
CA GLY A 26 4.77 1.49 13.78
C GLY A 26 5.18 2.70 12.93
N TYR A 27 4.59 3.86 13.23
CA TYR A 27 4.68 5.07 12.41
C TYR A 27 5.44 6.24 13.00
N SER A 28 5.27 6.50 14.30
CA SER A 28 5.79 7.70 14.93
C SER A 28 5.93 7.49 16.43
N LEU A 29 7.14 7.68 16.96
CA LEU A 29 7.36 7.61 18.42
C LEU A 29 6.71 8.80 19.16
N LEU A 30 6.37 9.88 18.45
CA LEU A 30 5.67 11.02 19.03
C LEU A 30 4.32 10.59 19.61
N ASN A 31 3.63 9.65 18.97
CA ASN A 31 2.34 9.17 19.46
C ASN A 31 2.48 8.48 20.82
N GLY A 32 3.33 7.45 20.91
CA GLY A 32 3.56 6.73 22.15
C GLY A 32 4.06 7.64 23.29
N VAL A 33 5.07 8.47 23.03
CA VAL A 33 5.64 9.38 24.04
C VAL A 33 4.62 10.44 24.46
N GLY A 34 3.90 11.05 23.51
CA GLY A 34 2.89 12.04 23.81
C GLY A 34 1.75 11.47 24.67
N LEU A 35 1.32 10.25 24.43
CA LEU A 35 0.32 9.58 25.29
C LEU A 35 0.85 9.31 26.70
N LEU A 36 2.12 8.93 26.85
CA LEU A 36 2.75 8.78 28.17
C LEU A 36 2.82 10.13 28.91
N LEU A 37 3.17 11.21 28.21
CA LEU A 37 3.17 12.57 28.77
C LEU A 37 1.76 13.04 29.15
N LEU A 38 0.75 12.68 28.35
CA LEU A 38 -0.64 12.99 28.64
C LEU A 38 -1.08 12.32 29.93
N ALA A 39 -0.74 11.03 30.11
CA ALA A 39 -1.06 10.23 31.30
C ALA A 39 -0.41 10.76 32.60
N ALA A 40 0.63 11.60 32.51
CA ALA A 40 1.27 12.19 33.67
C ALA A 40 0.36 13.21 34.38
N PRO A 41 0.20 13.12 35.72
CA PRO A 41 -0.64 14.05 36.49
C PRO A 41 -0.10 15.50 36.49
N PRO A 42 -0.94 16.50 36.80
CA PRO A 42 -2.36 16.40 37.18
C PRO A 42 -3.30 16.25 35.97
N HIS A 43 -4.52 15.82 36.26
CA HIS A 43 -5.63 15.62 35.29
C HIS A 43 -6.87 16.41 35.75
N PRO A 44 -7.00 17.69 35.36
CA PRO A 44 -8.20 18.49 35.60
C PRO A 44 -9.46 17.76 35.12
N GLN A 45 -10.60 17.94 35.80
CA GLN A 45 -11.82 17.18 35.49
C GLN A 45 -12.28 17.35 34.03
N GLY A 46 -12.15 18.55 33.45
CA GLY A 46 -12.48 18.81 32.05
C GLY A 46 -11.57 18.10 31.03
N GLU A 47 -10.31 17.86 31.38
CA GLU A 47 -9.37 17.11 30.55
C GLU A 47 -9.79 15.63 30.45
N ARG A 48 -10.25 15.04 31.56
CA ARG A 48 -10.64 13.63 31.62
C ARG A 48 -11.78 13.31 30.67
N ALA A 49 -12.76 14.20 30.52
CA ALA A 49 -13.89 13.99 29.61
C ALA A 49 -13.43 13.96 28.14
N GLY A 50 -12.61 14.94 27.73
CA GLY A 50 -12.05 15.00 26.38
C GLY A 50 -11.16 13.80 26.05
N VAL A 51 -10.25 13.44 26.96
CA VAL A 51 -9.37 12.27 26.80
C VAL A 51 -10.18 10.97 26.70
N ARG A 52 -11.23 10.80 27.50
CA ARG A 52 -12.11 9.61 27.43
C ARG A 52 -12.84 9.54 26.09
N HIS A 53 -13.42 10.64 25.63
CA HIS A 53 -14.20 10.65 24.39
C HIS A 53 -13.32 10.33 23.17
N ILE A 54 -12.20 11.04 23.02
CA ILE A 54 -11.26 10.82 21.91
C ILE A 54 -10.59 9.45 22.04
N GLY A 55 -10.22 9.05 23.26
CA GLY A 55 -9.61 7.75 23.54
C GLY A 55 -10.54 6.59 23.18
N LEU A 56 -11.85 6.70 23.46
CA LEU A 56 -12.82 5.70 23.05
C LEU A 56 -12.93 5.60 21.53
N ALA A 57 -12.95 6.73 20.83
CA ALA A 57 -12.94 6.73 19.36
C ALA A 57 -11.68 6.03 18.81
N VAL A 58 -10.50 6.32 19.37
CA VAL A 58 -9.24 5.65 19.02
C VAL A 58 -9.34 4.13 19.23
N VAL A 59 -9.86 3.68 20.38
CA VAL A 59 -10.04 2.26 20.67
C VAL A 59 -10.97 1.59 19.67
N LEU A 60 -12.12 2.20 19.35
CA LEU A 60 -13.06 1.66 18.36
C LEU A 60 -12.42 1.53 16.97
N MET A 61 -11.61 2.49 16.56
CA MET A 61 -10.90 2.43 15.28
C MET A 61 -9.85 1.32 15.25
N ILE A 62 -9.10 1.11 16.35
CA ILE A 62 -8.13 0.01 16.47
C ILE A 62 -8.85 -1.35 16.44
N LEU A 63 -9.99 -1.47 17.11
CA LEU A 63 -10.83 -2.67 17.04
C LEU A 63 -11.29 -2.94 15.60
N GLY A 64 -11.66 -1.90 14.84
CA GLY A 64 -11.97 -2.02 13.42
C GLY A 64 -10.82 -2.61 12.59
N VAL A 65 -9.57 -2.19 12.87
CA VAL A 65 -8.38 -2.80 12.25
C VAL A 65 -8.22 -4.26 12.65
N GLY A 66 -8.44 -4.57 13.94
CA GLY A 66 -8.40 -5.93 14.47
C GLY A 66 -9.42 -6.86 13.81
N VAL A 67 -10.66 -6.41 13.63
CA VAL A 67 -11.74 -7.19 12.98
C VAL A 67 -11.37 -7.54 11.53
N GLN A 68 -10.62 -6.69 10.82
CA GLN A 68 -10.20 -6.98 9.45
C GLN A 68 -9.14 -8.08 9.36
N LEU A 69 -8.36 -8.32 10.44
CA LEU A 69 -7.25 -9.29 10.52
C LEU A 69 -6.22 -9.21 9.37
N LYS A 70 -6.23 -8.14 8.58
CA LYS A 70 -5.24 -7.84 7.54
C LYS A 70 -3.99 -7.22 8.15
N LEU A 71 -4.18 -6.35 9.15
CA LEU A 71 -3.11 -5.72 9.93
C LEU A 71 -2.04 -4.99 9.10
N PHE A 72 -2.40 -4.55 7.89
CA PHE A 72 -1.49 -3.72 7.10
C PHE A 72 -1.26 -2.40 7.82
N PRO A 73 -0.02 -1.89 7.82
CA PRO A 73 0.26 -0.64 8.50
C PRO A 73 -0.77 0.43 8.12
N TYR A 74 -1.11 0.59 6.84
CA TYR A 74 -1.93 1.74 6.41
C TYR A 74 -3.35 1.73 6.99
N HIS A 75 -3.85 0.59 7.48
CA HIS A 75 -5.15 0.53 8.16
C HIS A 75 -5.16 1.34 9.45
N PHE A 76 -4.01 1.50 10.10
CA PHE A 76 -3.86 2.37 11.27
C PHE A 76 -3.87 3.86 10.89
N GLY A 77 -3.78 4.21 9.59
CA GLY A 77 -3.76 5.59 9.13
C GLY A 77 -4.98 6.40 9.57
N SER A 78 -6.13 5.76 9.75
CA SER A 78 -7.35 6.38 10.28
C SER A 78 -7.27 6.67 11.80
N VAL A 79 -6.49 5.89 12.54
CA VAL A 79 -6.28 6.01 14.00
C VAL A 79 -5.31 7.15 14.33
N LEU A 80 -4.37 7.43 13.43
CA LEU A 80 -3.27 8.36 13.67
C LEU A 80 -3.70 9.79 14.01
N PRO A 81 -4.69 10.44 13.33
CA PRO A 81 -5.04 11.83 13.62
C PRO A 81 -5.55 12.05 15.06
N LEU A 82 -6.43 11.18 15.55
CA LEU A 82 -6.96 11.27 16.91
C LEU A 82 -5.91 10.92 17.97
N THR A 83 -5.04 9.96 17.65
CA THR A 83 -3.90 9.62 18.50
C THR A 83 -2.91 10.78 18.59
N ALA A 84 -2.59 11.42 17.46
CA ALA A 84 -1.71 12.57 17.38
C ALA A 84 -2.28 13.77 18.14
N LEU A 85 -3.60 13.96 18.11
CA LEU A 85 -4.28 15.00 18.91
C LEU A 85 -4.06 14.79 20.42
N LEU A 86 -4.28 13.57 20.91
CA LEU A 86 -4.02 13.23 22.32
C LEU A 86 -2.52 13.33 22.67
N ALA A 87 -1.65 12.86 21.80
CA ALA A 87 -0.21 12.94 21.97
C ALA A 87 0.29 14.40 22.04
N ALA A 88 -0.22 15.26 21.15
CA ALA A 88 0.07 16.69 21.14
C ALA A 88 -0.37 17.37 22.45
N TRP A 89 -1.50 16.95 23.03
CA TRP A 89 -1.91 17.43 24.35
C TRP A 89 -0.90 17.04 25.43
N GLY A 90 -0.35 15.82 25.41
CA GLY A 90 0.73 15.43 26.31
C GLY A 90 1.98 16.31 26.16
N PHE A 91 2.43 16.56 24.93
CA PHE A 91 3.54 17.48 24.68
C PHE A 91 3.22 18.92 25.11
N TRP A 92 1.99 19.37 24.94
CA TRP A 92 1.54 20.68 25.42
C TRP A 92 1.65 20.80 26.93
N LYS A 93 1.23 19.76 27.67
CA LYS A 93 1.40 19.71 29.13
C LYS A 93 2.87 19.76 29.54
N LEU A 94 3.76 19.08 28.81
CA LEU A 94 5.20 19.18 29.05
C LEU A 94 5.70 20.60 28.78
N TRP A 95 5.34 21.17 27.63
CA TRP A 95 5.70 22.53 27.23
C TRP A 95 5.33 23.55 28.30
N LEU A 96 4.09 23.54 28.79
CA LEU A 96 3.63 24.45 29.84
C LEU A 96 4.48 24.41 31.11
N ARG A 97 5.11 23.26 31.44
CA ARG A 97 5.95 23.11 32.64
C ARG A 97 7.36 23.64 32.47
N VAL A 98 7.87 23.71 31.24
CA VAL A 98 9.29 23.96 30.98
C VAL A 98 9.56 25.19 30.12
N ARG A 99 8.53 25.78 29.50
CA ARG A 99 8.64 26.92 28.58
C ARG A 99 9.21 28.19 29.20
N ASP A 100 9.06 28.36 30.52
CA ASP A 100 9.52 29.57 31.21
C ASP A 100 11.07 29.65 31.28
N ARG A 101 11.76 28.58 30.88
CA ARG A 101 13.22 28.52 30.80
C ARG A 101 13.63 28.15 29.37
N TRP A 102 14.56 28.90 28.80
CA TRP A 102 15.01 28.71 27.41
C TRP A 102 15.53 27.29 27.15
N TYR A 103 16.24 26.69 28.11
CA TYR A 103 16.76 25.33 27.99
C TYR A 103 15.65 24.27 28.09
N GLY A 104 14.55 24.57 28.78
CA GLY A 104 13.36 23.72 28.80
C GLY A 104 12.65 23.72 27.45
N ALA A 105 12.46 24.91 26.86
CA ALA A 105 11.92 25.05 25.51
C ALA A 105 12.81 24.36 24.46
N ALA A 106 14.12 24.56 24.54
CA ALA A 106 15.10 23.89 23.66
C ALA A 106 15.07 22.36 23.84
N GLY A 107 14.94 21.88 25.09
CA GLY A 107 14.83 20.45 25.39
C GLY A 107 13.59 19.79 24.77
N VAL A 108 12.42 20.45 24.82
CA VAL A 108 11.20 19.96 24.16
C VAL A 108 11.36 19.93 22.64
N ALA A 109 11.92 20.99 22.06
CA ALA A 109 12.18 21.04 20.62
C ALA A 109 13.14 19.91 20.19
N ALA A 110 14.23 19.71 20.93
CA ALA A 110 15.18 18.63 20.69
C ALA A 110 14.52 17.26 20.81
N LEU A 111 13.68 17.03 21.83
CA LEU A 111 12.93 15.79 22.01
C LEU A 111 12.02 15.51 20.80
N ILE A 112 11.25 16.51 20.35
CA ILE A 112 10.37 16.36 19.17
C ILE A 112 11.19 15.98 17.94
N VAL A 113 12.32 16.65 17.69
CA VAL A 113 13.21 16.36 16.55
C VAL A 113 13.76 14.94 16.63
N VAL A 114 14.25 14.51 17.80
CA VAL A 114 14.78 13.16 18.00
C VAL A 114 13.71 12.11 17.76
N LEU A 115 12.51 12.29 18.32
CA LEU A 115 11.40 11.33 18.15
C LEU A 115 10.89 11.26 16.71
N ALA A 116 10.82 12.41 16.01
CA ALA A 116 10.45 12.47 14.61
C ALA A 116 11.50 11.79 13.69
N ALA A 117 12.78 11.87 14.06
CA ALA A 117 13.88 11.25 13.32
C ALA A 117 14.03 9.74 13.63
N ALA A 118 13.72 9.32 14.86
CA ALA A 118 13.92 7.95 15.33
C ALA A 118 12.97 6.92 14.66
N ARG A 119 11.78 7.35 14.24
CA ARG A 119 10.85 6.52 13.45
C ARG A 119 10.16 7.38 12.40
N THR A 120 10.56 7.19 11.15
CA THR A 120 10.00 7.94 10.01
C THR A 120 9.00 7.10 9.23
N ALA A 121 8.04 7.74 8.57
CA ALA A 121 7.10 7.05 7.68
C ALA A 121 7.77 6.41 6.44
N THR A 122 9.08 6.59 6.25
CA THR A 122 9.85 6.08 5.11
C THR A 122 10.58 4.77 5.41
N ILE A 123 10.29 4.08 6.51
CA ILE A 123 10.93 2.80 6.86
C ILE A 123 10.79 1.71 5.80
N HIS A 124 9.79 1.80 4.92
CA HIS A 124 9.48 0.79 3.89
C HIS A 124 9.86 1.23 2.48
N VAL A 125 10.58 2.35 2.33
CA VAL A 125 11.01 2.84 1.01
C VAL A 125 12.52 3.07 0.98
N PRO A 126 13.15 3.00 -0.20
CA PRO A 126 14.51 3.46 -0.36
C PRO A 126 14.61 4.95 -0.01
N ASP A 127 15.73 5.33 0.59
CA ASP A 127 16.09 6.69 1.02
C ASP A 127 15.45 7.18 2.32
N SER A 128 16.20 8.02 3.06
CA SER A 128 15.69 8.71 4.24
C SER A 128 14.66 9.79 3.87
N PHE A 129 13.80 10.16 4.84
CA PHE A 129 12.83 11.24 4.68
C PHE A 129 13.46 12.53 4.12
N ALA A 130 14.58 12.98 4.70
CA ALA A 130 15.29 14.18 4.25
C ALA A 130 15.78 14.07 2.79
N ASN A 131 16.34 12.91 2.40
CA ASN A 131 16.77 12.72 1.01
C ASN A 131 15.58 12.71 0.05
N ARG A 132 14.45 12.10 0.44
CA ARG A 132 13.23 12.12 -0.38
C ARG A 132 12.65 13.53 -0.51
N CYS A 133 12.67 14.35 0.55
CA CYS A 133 12.29 15.76 0.47
C CYS A 133 13.19 16.54 -0.50
N ARG A 134 14.51 16.31 -0.43
CA ARG A 134 15.47 16.92 -1.37
C ARG A 134 15.17 16.49 -2.81
N LEU A 135 14.95 15.20 -3.05
CA LEU A 135 14.60 14.68 -4.37
C LEU A 135 13.30 15.30 -4.90
N ARG A 136 12.27 15.46 -4.06
CA ARG A 136 11.02 16.17 -4.43
C ARG A 136 11.25 17.62 -4.80
N PHE A 137 12.11 18.32 -4.06
CA PHE A 137 12.47 19.69 -4.41
C PHE A 137 13.19 19.76 -5.78
N VAL A 138 14.12 18.84 -6.05
CA VAL A 138 14.80 18.75 -7.36
C VAL A 138 13.81 18.37 -8.47
N GLU A 139 12.87 17.45 -8.22
CA GLU A 139 11.81 17.06 -9.16
C GLU A 139 11.00 18.28 -9.67
N TRP A 140 10.71 19.22 -8.76
CA TRP A 140 9.98 20.45 -9.09
C TRP A 140 10.84 21.48 -9.83
N THR A 141 12.11 21.62 -9.44
CA THR A 141 12.99 22.71 -9.92
C THR A 141 13.81 22.35 -11.15
N ASN A 142 14.14 21.07 -11.36
CA ASN A 142 14.94 20.58 -12.48
C ASN A 142 14.10 19.69 -13.41
N ARG A 143 13.70 20.23 -14.57
CA ARG A 143 12.88 19.51 -15.55
C ARG A 143 13.59 18.30 -16.15
N ASP A 144 14.90 18.37 -16.36
CA ASP A 144 15.67 17.30 -17.00
C ASP A 144 15.77 16.06 -16.09
N GLN A 145 15.81 16.26 -14.77
CA GLN A 145 15.87 15.16 -13.81
C GLN A 145 14.49 14.66 -13.33
N ARG A 146 13.42 15.42 -13.61
CA ARG A 146 12.06 15.16 -13.11
C ARG A 146 11.63 13.71 -13.32
N THR A 147 11.76 13.21 -14.54
CA THR A 147 11.29 11.87 -14.90
C THR A 147 12.05 10.78 -14.17
N ALA A 148 13.39 10.86 -14.13
CA ALA A 148 14.23 9.88 -13.44
C ALA A 148 13.98 9.90 -11.92
N ILE A 149 13.78 11.08 -11.34
CA ILE A 149 13.44 11.22 -9.92
C ILE A 149 12.06 10.64 -9.63
N ARG A 150 11.06 10.89 -10.48
CA ARG A 150 9.74 10.28 -10.36
C ARG A 150 9.84 8.76 -10.40
N ASP A 151 10.57 8.22 -11.38
CA ASP A 151 10.77 6.77 -11.47
C ASP A 151 11.32 6.20 -10.17
N ARG A 152 12.35 6.82 -9.60
CA ARG A 152 12.92 6.39 -8.33
C ARG A 152 11.95 6.52 -7.16
N LEU A 153 11.31 7.68 -7.01
CA LEU A 153 10.46 7.97 -5.85
C LEU A 153 9.15 7.19 -5.84
N TYR A 154 8.65 6.83 -7.03
CA TYR A 154 7.42 6.07 -7.23
C TYR A 154 7.68 4.58 -7.50
N SER A 155 8.91 4.07 -7.41
CA SER A 155 9.17 2.62 -7.48
C SER A 155 9.44 2.06 -6.09
N VAL A 156 8.62 1.10 -5.64
CA VAL A 156 8.69 0.49 -4.31
C VAL A 156 8.12 -0.93 -4.40
N PHE A 157 8.79 -1.91 -3.76
CA PHE A 157 8.43 -3.33 -3.85
C PHE A 157 8.35 -3.77 -5.32
N ASP A 158 7.29 -4.48 -5.72
CA ASP A 158 7.12 -4.99 -7.09
C ASP A 158 6.61 -3.93 -8.08
N PHE A 159 6.29 -2.73 -7.58
CA PHE A 159 5.90 -1.59 -8.42
C PHE A 159 7.14 -0.88 -8.96
N ASN A 160 7.24 -0.76 -10.29
CA ASN A 160 8.30 -0.04 -10.96
C ASN A 160 7.73 0.97 -11.97
N ALA A 161 7.81 2.26 -11.62
CA ALA A 161 7.27 3.36 -12.41
C ALA A 161 7.91 3.44 -13.82
N ARG A 162 9.21 3.16 -13.94
CA ARG A 162 9.90 3.21 -15.23
C ARG A 162 9.41 2.09 -16.14
N ASP A 163 9.31 0.88 -15.62
CA ASP A 163 8.91 -0.28 -16.40
C ASP A 163 7.44 -0.16 -16.84
N ASN A 164 6.56 0.32 -15.97
CA ASN A 164 5.17 0.60 -16.31
C ASN A 164 5.04 1.65 -17.43
N ARG A 165 5.88 2.70 -17.44
CA ARG A 165 5.91 3.70 -18.53
C ARG A 165 6.38 3.11 -19.86
N LEU A 166 7.22 2.07 -19.84
CA LEU A 166 7.61 1.38 -21.07
C LEU A 166 6.47 0.51 -21.62
N VAL A 167 5.65 -0.09 -20.75
CA VAL A 167 4.42 -0.79 -21.14
C VAL A 167 3.39 0.18 -21.70
N GLU A 168 3.19 1.33 -21.04
CA GLU A 168 2.37 2.44 -21.54
C GLU A 168 2.79 2.86 -22.95
N ALA A 169 4.08 3.17 -23.15
CA ALA A 169 4.61 3.58 -24.45
C ALA A 169 4.47 2.49 -25.52
N TRP A 170 4.57 1.21 -25.15
CA TRP A 170 4.29 0.11 -26.06
C TRP A 170 2.81 0.10 -26.44
N LEU A 171 1.89 0.09 -25.47
CA LEU A 171 0.44 0.06 -25.72
C LEU A 171 -0.02 1.24 -26.59
N ALA A 172 0.48 2.44 -26.30
CA ALA A 172 0.13 3.66 -27.05
C ALA A 172 0.51 3.56 -28.54
N ARG A 173 1.64 2.93 -28.85
CA ARG A 173 2.12 2.76 -30.23
C ARG A 173 1.46 1.58 -30.94
N GLU A 174 1.11 0.55 -30.20
CA GLU A 174 0.80 -0.79 -30.72
C GLU A 174 -0.69 -1.16 -30.68
N THR A 175 -1.52 -0.27 -30.14
CA THR A 175 -2.98 -0.47 -30.03
C THR A 175 -3.74 0.83 -30.26
N PRO A 176 -4.94 0.79 -30.84
CA PRO A 176 -5.78 1.98 -30.96
C PRO A 176 -6.20 2.51 -29.58
N GLU A 177 -6.58 3.79 -29.49
CA GLU A 177 -6.94 4.44 -28.23
C GLU A 177 -8.13 3.79 -27.51
N ASN A 178 -9.06 3.20 -28.27
CA ASN A 178 -10.22 2.50 -27.74
C ASN A 178 -9.98 1.01 -27.45
N ALA A 179 -8.74 0.52 -27.60
CA ALA A 179 -8.42 -0.87 -27.33
C ALA A 179 -8.72 -1.24 -25.87
N THR A 180 -9.19 -2.46 -25.69
CA THR A 180 -9.40 -3.07 -24.39
C THR A 180 -8.23 -3.97 -24.04
N ILE A 181 -7.80 -3.93 -22.78
CA ILE A 181 -6.72 -4.80 -22.30
C ILE A 181 -7.19 -5.60 -21.08
N PHE A 182 -6.52 -6.71 -20.82
CA PHE A 182 -6.65 -7.45 -19.57
C PHE A 182 -5.26 -7.73 -19.00
N ILE A 183 -5.10 -7.53 -17.69
CA ILE A 183 -3.83 -7.73 -16.99
C ILE A 183 -3.99 -8.96 -16.10
N TRP A 184 -3.32 -10.04 -16.47
CA TRP A 184 -3.04 -11.18 -15.61
C TRP A 184 -1.77 -10.87 -14.81
N GLY A 185 -1.95 -10.12 -13.72
CA GLY A 185 -0.88 -9.49 -12.94
C GLY A 185 -1.42 -8.63 -11.80
N PHE A 186 -0.51 -7.95 -11.11
CA PHE A 186 -0.78 -7.04 -9.99
C PHE A 186 -0.42 -5.57 -10.27
N THR A 187 -0.39 -5.18 -11.55
CA THR A 187 -0.07 -3.82 -12.02
C THR A 187 -1.29 -3.13 -12.70
N PRO A 188 -2.43 -2.92 -12.02
CA PRO A 188 -3.64 -2.32 -12.60
C PRO A 188 -3.48 -0.86 -13.04
N GLU A 189 -2.49 -0.14 -12.51
CA GLU A 189 -2.22 1.25 -12.86
C GLU A 189 -1.92 1.46 -14.35
N ILE A 190 -1.49 0.42 -15.07
CA ILE A 190 -1.27 0.46 -16.51
C ILE A 190 -2.54 0.86 -17.26
N TYR A 191 -3.74 0.52 -16.78
CA TYR A 191 -5.00 0.97 -17.40
C TYR A 191 -5.09 2.49 -17.44
N VAL A 192 -4.73 3.15 -16.33
CA VAL A 192 -4.77 4.61 -16.21
C VAL A 192 -3.63 5.24 -17.00
N MET A 193 -2.41 4.71 -16.84
CA MET A 193 -1.22 5.24 -17.51
C MET A 193 -1.33 5.16 -19.03
N ALA A 194 -1.75 4.01 -19.56
CA ALA A 194 -1.92 3.80 -20.99
C ALA A 194 -3.24 4.35 -21.55
N ASN A 195 -4.12 4.88 -20.70
CA ASN A 195 -5.49 5.25 -21.07
C ASN A 195 -6.18 4.11 -21.84
N ARG A 196 -6.23 2.92 -21.24
CA ARG A 196 -6.87 1.72 -21.82
C ARG A 196 -7.96 1.21 -20.91
N ARG A 197 -9.06 0.77 -21.50
CA ARG A 197 -10.19 0.23 -20.74
C ARG A 197 -9.91 -1.23 -20.35
N PRO A 198 -10.27 -1.65 -19.12
CA PRO A 198 -10.25 -3.07 -18.79
C PRO A 198 -11.36 -3.80 -19.56
N ALA A 199 -11.04 -4.98 -20.08
CA ALA A 199 -12.03 -5.84 -20.77
C ALA A 199 -13.01 -6.50 -19.79
N THR A 200 -12.66 -6.58 -18.51
CA THR A 200 -13.49 -7.19 -17.47
C THR A 200 -13.51 -6.32 -16.21
N LYS A 201 -14.37 -6.65 -15.25
CA LYS A 201 -14.35 -6.01 -13.91
C LYS A 201 -13.09 -6.36 -13.10
N PHE A 202 -12.39 -7.44 -13.46
CA PHE A 202 -11.14 -7.82 -12.82
C PHE A 202 -10.01 -7.00 -13.41
N ILE A 203 -9.51 -6.05 -12.61
CA ILE A 203 -8.39 -5.17 -12.97
C ILE A 203 -7.02 -5.75 -12.58
N TYR A 204 -6.98 -6.85 -11.83
CA TYR A 204 -5.80 -7.63 -11.45
C TYR A 204 -6.24 -9.07 -11.16
N ASP A 205 -5.29 -9.99 -10.98
CA ASP A 205 -5.56 -11.44 -10.92
C ASP A 205 -5.55 -12.07 -9.51
N VAL A 206 -5.39 -11.27 -8.45
CA VAL A 206 -5.45 -11.73 -7.05
C VAL A 206 -6.65 -12.63 -6.75
N PRO A 207 -7.91 -12.31 -7.16
CA PRO A 207 -9.04 -13.19 -6.89
C PRO A 207 -8.89 -14.57 -7.52
N GLN A 208 -8.25 -14.64 -8.69
CA GLN A 208 -7.99 -15.87 -9.45
C GLN A 208 -6.75 -16.64 -8.95
N ARG A 209 -5.92 -16.02 -8.10
CA ARG A 209 -4.74 -16.64 -7.46
C ARG A 209 -5.03 -17.11 -6.04
N ALA A 210 -5.79 -16.32 -5.30
CA ALA A 210 -6.13 -16.54 -3.90
C ALA A 210 -6.93 -17.83 -3.65
N PRO A 211 -6.44 -18.80 -2.84
CA PRO A 211 -7.10 -20.09 -2.64
C PRO A 211 -8.58 -20.02 -2.23
N TRP A 212 -8.99 -19.00 -1.48
CA TRP A 212 -10.37 -18.84 -0.98
C TRP A 212 -11.36 -18.29 -2.02
N SER A 213 -10.89 -17.79 -3.16
CA SER A 213 -11.77 -17.26 -4.23
C SER A 213 -11.43 -17.78 -5.63
N ARG A 214 -10.33 -18.53 -5.76
CA ARG A 214 -9.71 -18.93 -7.02
C ARG A 214 -10.70 -19.48 -8.03
N ASP A 215 -11.43 -20.52 -7.66
CA ASP A 215 -12.21 -21.29 -8.64
C ASP A 215 -13.39 -20.49 -9.18
N ALA A 216 -14.19 -19.91 -8.27
CA ALA A 216 -15.31 -19.04 -8.65
C ALA A 216 -14.85 -17.81 -9.45
N ALA A 217 -13.73 -17.19 -9.07
CA ALA A 217 -13.20 -16.02 -9.77
C ALA A 217 -12.61 -16.37 -11.15
N ARG A 218 -12.05 -17.58 -11.32
CA ARG A 218 -11.56 -18.09 -12.61
C ARG A 218 -12.71 -18.41 -13.56
N GLU A 219 -13.76 -19.05 -13.07
CA GLU A 219 -14.97 -19.32 -13.85
C GLU A 219 -15.63 -18.03 -14.35
N GLU A 220 -15.82 -17.06 -13.44
CA GLU A 220 -16.38 -15.76 -13.79
C GLU A 220 -15.47 -15.01 -14.79
N LEU A 221 -14.16 -15.03 -14.58
CA LEU A 221 -13.21 -14.41 -15.50
C LEU A 221 -13.32 -15.00 -16.90
N MET A 222 -13.37 -16.33 -17.04
CA MET A 222 -13.48 -16.97 -18.36
C MET A 222 -14.81 -16.64 -19.05
N THR A 223 -15.89 -16.50 -18.30
CA THR A 223 -17.19 -16.05 -18.83
C THR A 223 -17.08 -14.63 -19.39
N LEU A 224 -16.47 -13.71 -18.63
CA LEU A 224 -16.28 -12.32 -19.04
C LEU A 224 -15.34 -12.19 -20.25
N LEU A 225 -14.22 -12.91 -20.27
CA LEU A 225 -13.26 -12.89 -21.39
C LEU A 225 -13.84 -13.52 -22.67
N SER A 226 -14.75 -14.48 -22.53
CA SER A 226 -15.44 -15.08 -23.68
C SER A 226 -16.45 -14.11 -24.28
N ALA A 227 -17.20 -13.39 -23.43
CA ALA A 227 -18.18 -12.40 -23.87
C ALA A 227 -17.53 -11.12 -24.44
N ASN A 228 -16.44 -10.66 -23.82
CA ASN A 228 -15.72 -9.44 -24.19
C ASN A 228 -14.20 -9.73 -24.30
N PRO A 229 -13.75 -10.38 -25.38
CA PRO A 229 -12.34 -10.70 -25.54
C PRO A 229 -11.49 -9.43 -25.67
N PRO A 230 -10.45 -9.23 -24.84
CA PRO A 230 -9.55 -8.08 -24.95
C PRO A 230 -8.78 -8.05 -26.27
N ASP A 231 -8.31 -6.86 -26.66
CA ASP A 231 -7.38 -6.72 -27.78
C ASP A 231 -5.97 -7.16 -27.38
N VAL A 232 -5.59 -6.91 -26.12
CA VAL A 232 -4.30 -7.31 -25.54
C VAL A 232 -4.47 -7.94 -24.16
N ILE A 233 -3.77 -9.05 -23.92
CA ILE A 233 -3.58 -9.64 -22.58
C ILE A 233 -2.11 -9.43 -22.19
N LEU A 234 -1.90 -8.83 -21.03
CA LEU A 234 -0.59 -8.69 -20.40
C LEU A 234 -0.47 -9.76 -19.31
N VAL A 235 0.56 -10.60 -19.38
CA VAL A 235 0.87 -11.59 -18.35
C VAL A 235 2.13 -11.13 -17.62
N GLU A 236 1.98 -10.83 -16.34
CA GLU A 236 3.03 -10.30 -15.48
C GLU A 236 3.90 -11.41 -14.87
N HIS A 237 5.20 -11.11 -14.76
CA HIS A 237 6.20 -11.92 -14.07
C HIS A 237 6.71 -11.15 -12.84
N GLU A 238 7.28 -11.87 -11.88
CA GLU A 238 7.95 -11.32 -10.69
C GLU A 238 7.03 -10.60 -9.69
N ASP A 239 5.70 -10.65 -9.85
CA ASP A 239 4.73 -10.07 -8.93
C ASP A 239 4.37 -11.03 -7.77
N VAL A 240 5.40 -11.40 -7.00
CA VAL A 240 5.28 -12.36 -5.90
C VAL A 240 4.75 -11.65 -4.64
N ILE A 241 3.43 -11.67 -4.49
CA ILE A 241 2.70 -11.05 -3.38
C ILE A 241 2.04 -12.10 -2.46
N PRO A 242 2.79 -13.04 -1.84
CA PRO A 242 2.25 -14.09 -0.96
C PRO A 242 1.50 -13.52 0.22
N LEU A 243 1.87 -12.28 0.55
CA LEU A 243 1.19 -11.53 1.54
C LEU A 243 -0.28 -11.33 1.15
N VAL A 244 -0.59 -10.97 -0.09
CA VAL A 244 -1.95 -10.67 -0.61
C VAL A 244 -2.66 -11.87 -1.21
N THR A 245 -1.95 -12.86 -1.76
CA THR A 245 -2.53 -14.02 -2.46
C THR A 245 -2.47 -15.31 -1.65
N GLY A 246 -1.68 -15.36 -0.58
CA GLY A 246 -1.48 -16.57 0.24
C GLY A 246 -0.54 -17.60 -0.42
N ILE A 247 0.04 -17.27 -1.58
CA ILE A 247 0.88 -18.18 -2.38
C ILE A 247 2.22 -17.52 -2.74
N GLY A 248 3.30 -18.28 -2.71
CA GLY A 248 4.66 -17.80 -3.02
C GLY A 248 5.01 -17.75 -4.50
N ALA A 249 4.01 -17.54 -5.37
CA ALA A 249 4.17 -17.59 -6.82
C ALA A 249 3.67 -16.30 -7.48
N ASP A 250 4.29 -15.93 -8.61
CA ASP A 250 3.89 -14.81 -9.46
C ASP A 250 2.72 -15.20 -10.38
N SER A 251 2.21 -14.23 -11.13
CA SER A 251 1.10 -14.42 -12.07
C SER A 251 1.46 -15.37 -13.21
N ALA A 252 2.63 -15.20 -13.83
CA ALA A 252 3.08 -16.07 -14.91
C ALA A 252 3.20 -17.56 -14.49
N TYR A 253 3.65 -17.83 -13.27
CA TYR A 253 3.68 -19.18 -12.72
C TYR A 253 2.26 -19.72 -12.48
N GLU A 254 1.37 -18.92 -11.87
CA GLU A 254 -0.01 -19.35 -11.59
C GLU A 254 -0.82 -19.60 -12.86
N LEU A 255 -0.50 -18.93 -13.97
CA LEU A 255 -1.09 -19.19 -15.28
C LEU A 255 -0.88 -20.64 -15.72
N ARG A 256 0.23 -21.29 -15.34
CA ARG A 256 0.53 -22.69 -15.69
C ARG A 256 -0.54 -23.66 -15.18
N GLY A 257 -1.12 -23.36 -14.01
CA GLY A 257 -2.21 -24.12 -13.39
C GLY A 257 -3.61 -23.63 -13.75
N PHE A 258 -3.76 -22.83 -14.81
CA PHE A 258 -5.06 -22.32 -15.28
C PHE A 258 -5.30 -22.65 -16.75
N ASP A 259 -5.68 -23.90 -17.00
CA ASP A 259 -5.77 -24.46 -18.36
C ASP A 259 -6.76 -23.71 -19.27
N ALA A 260 -7.86 -23.18 -18.73
CA ALA A 260 -8.84 -22.43 -19.53
C ALA A 260 -8.25 -21.14 -20.12
N LEU A 261 -7.53 -20.35 -19.31
CA LEU A 261 -6.88 -19.13 -19.79
C LEU A 261 -5.70 -19.46 -20.72
N ARG A 262 -4.93 -20.51 -20.43
CA ARG A 262 -3.87 -20.98 -21.33
C ARG A 262 -4.43 -21.40 -22.69
N SER A 263 -5.55 -22.11 -22.70
CA SER A 263 -6.21 -22.55 -23.93
C SER A 263 -6.74 -21.35 -24.72
N LEU A 264 -7.30 -20.34 -24.04
CA LEU A 264 -7.69 -19.08 -24.68
C LEU A 264 -6.49 -18.39 -25.33
N LEU A 265 -5.36 -18.26 -24.61
CA LEU A 265 -4.15 -17.65 -25.14
C LEU A 265 -3.59 -18.42 -26.33
N ALA A 266 -3.57 -19.75 -26.27
CA ALA A 266 -3.03 -20.57 -27.35
C ALA A 266 -3.91 -20.59 -28.61
N SER A 267 -5.23 -20.42 -28.46
CA SER A 267 -6.19 -20.53 -29.57
C SER A 267 -6.56 -19.21 -30.21
N ARG A 268 -6.53 -18.09 -29.46
CA ARG A 268 -7.05 -16.79 -29.91
C ARG A 268 -6.07 -15.63 -29.76
N TYR A 269 -4.88 -15.88 -29.26
CA TYR A 269 -3.88 -14.84 -29.07
C TYR A 269 -2.51 -15.31 -29.55
N GLN A 270 -1.68 -14.36 -29.91
CA GLN A 270 -0.28 -14.57 -30.23
C GLN A 270 0.57 -13.70 -29.32
N ARG A 271 1.63 -14.29 -28.74
CA ARG A 271 2.64 -13.51 -28.03
C ARG A 271 3.42 -12.68 -29.04
N VAL A 272 3.32 -11.36 -28.96
CA VAL A 272 3.93 -10.42 -29.92
C VAL A 272 5.12 -9.66 -29.35
N ALA A 273 5.24 -9.56 -28.03
CA ALA A 273 6.34 -8.88 -27.38
C ALA A 273 6.58 -9.39 -25.96
N TYR A 274 7.75 -9.04 -25.44
CA TYR A 274 8.07 -9.04 -24.02
C TYR A 274 8.52 -7.64 -23.63
N VAL A 275 7.78 -6.99 -22.73
CA VAL A 275 8.06 -5.62 -22.30
C VAL A 275 8.34 -5.64 -20.81
N LYS A 276 9.62 -5.58 -20.45
CA LYS A 276 10.09 -5.65 -19.06
C LYS A 276 9.68 -6.92 -18.37
N LYS A 277 8.64 -6.90 -17.54
CA LYS A 277 8.14 -8.08 -16.82
C LYS A 277 6.83 -8.62 -17.41
N PHE A 278 6.45 -8.17 -18.61
CA PHE A 278 5.18 -8.56 -19.23
C PHE A 278 5.37 -9.34 -20.52
N ASP A 279 4.78 -10.52 -20.59
CA ASP A 279 4.45 -11.13 -21.86
C ASP A 279 3.21 -10.45 -22.44
N VAL A 280 3.32 -10.04 -23.70
CA VAL A 280 2.26 -9.31 -24.39
C VAL A 280 1.62 -10.20 -25.44
N TYR A 281 0.35 -10.52 -25.22
CA TYR A 281 -0.47 -11.34 -26.11
C TYR A 281 -1.46 -10.45 -26.84
N ARG A 282 -1.42 -10.45 -28.18
CA ARG A 282 -2.38 -9.74 -29.02
C ARG A 282 -3.40 -10.72 -29.57
N ARG A 283 -4.67 -10.34 -29.60
CA ARG A 283 -5.73 -11.17 -30.19
C ARG A 283 -5.43 -11.43 -31.67
N THR A 284 -5.49 -12.70 -32.07
CA THR A 284 -5.41 -13.09 -33.49
C THR A 284 -6.76 -12.84 -34.14
N ASN A 285 -6.75 -12.25 -35.33
CA ASN A 285 -7.96 -12.11 -36.15
C ASN A 285 -8.49 -13.48 -36.59
#